data_AF-A0A2W4RNL9-F1
#
_entry.id   AF-A0A2W4RNL9-F1
#
_cell.length_a   1.000
_cell.length_b   1.000
_cell.length_c   1.000
_cell.angle_alpha   90.00
_cell.angle_beta   90.00
_cell.angle_gamma   90.00
#
_symmetry.space_group_name_H-M   'P 1'
#
loop_
_entity.id
_entity.type
_entity.pdbx_description
1 polymer ?
#
loop_
_entity_poly.entity_id
_entity_poly.type
_entity_poly.pdbx_seq_one_letter_code
_entity_poly.pdbx_strand_id
1 'polypeptide(L)'
;MAKHDPWQWPALQGMPATLPAKLEYQRGVFGKVHGVRSDFRWIARSADFKRGNELEEALYLGSQDKPCALPFWRCLAAVHYAGFAYPSRAKDAAQRGGFLEKQIADLGRSVLPAALSALLSLRMVWQWNDSIWWDRQESVNWSQPDSVLPIAAADCPGLDLEGLGDRLGKAIAEGLAGLMELGKESLAYFYASLLAGETPAILPSTKPLGPEALAALLLPLPRPLADRLSLLGWVPSNLYELKDLGKCWDGAVLAVGHNAPELSSKAKEYQAEAERMADAIYAADPDRLRLPSPVLPAPASTDPQDDSLQLAIWGPSSAGKTVLMAQLFLENAEKESDWLIVPNETSLQFIQNMRQSRGGNGFPPATPENFVSQLRYQFFNRTTGISASLLVEERPGRDYEKQKQDIRQRMKSADGLVLLIDPYRESRKLDEELANLFTHMQVDRQGIHPQDTRPIAVCLSKADDLINNPADLRHAMERPDDFVKTRDRWGLVPLFGRYCANYRFFPVSAVGVGLRHGIAESNTFYDENLKLRVKGKSQSFNLMAPFIWLIDQLRRARI
;
A
#
# COMPACT_ATOMS: atom_id res chain seq x y z
N MET A 1 -22.72 2.99 -25.68
CA MET A 1 -21.55 2.65 -24.83
C MET A 1 -21.83 1.32 -24.17
N ALA A 2 -20.87 0.39 -24.17
CA ALA A 2 -21.02 -0.85 -23.42
C ALA A 2 -21.18 -0.51 -21.93
N LYS A 3 -22.11 -1.17 -21.24
CA LYS A 3 -22.33 -0.98 -19.80
C LYS A 3 -21.23 -1.75 -19.08
N HIS A 4 -20.07 -1.12 -18.89
CA HIS A 4 -18.99 -1.69 -18.09
C HIS A 4 -19.43 -1.82 -16.63
N ASP A 5 -18.96 -2.87 -15.97
CA ASP A 5 -19.20 -3.06 -14.55
C ASP A 5 -18.43 -1.98 -13.77
N PRO A 6 -19.10 -1.10 -12.99
CA PRO A 6 -18.43 -0.04 -12.24
C PRO A 6 -17.36 -0.58 -11.29
N TRP A 7 -17.42 -1.84 -10.87
CA TRP A 7 -16.43 -2.44 -9.97
C TRP A 7 -15.09 -2.78 -10.63
N GLN A 8 -14.97 -2.66 -11.95
CA GLN A 8 -13.73 -2.95 -12.67
C GLN A 8 -12.65 -1.87 -12.53
N TRP A 9 -13.02 -0.65 -12.09
CA TRP A 9 -12.06 0.42 -11.87
C TRP A 9 -11.08 0.06 -10.74
N PRO A 10 -9.75 0.24 -10.94
CA PRO A 10 -8.73 -0.16 -9.97
C PRO A 10 -8.95 0.38 -8.55
N ALA A 11 -9.39 1.64 -8.41
CA ALA A 11 -9.62 2.24 -7.10
C ALA A 11 -10.84 1.68 -6.36
N LEU A 12 -11.73 0.94 -7.03
CA LEU A 12 -12.92 0.33 -6.44
C LEU A 12 -12.72 -1.15 -6.06
N GLN A 13 -11.54 -1.72 -6.34
CA GLN A 13 -11.23 -3.12 -6.04
C GLN A 13 -11.12 -3.39 -4.53
N GLY A 14 -11.31 -4.65 -4.11
CA GLY A 14 -11.11 -5.10 -2.72
C GLY A 14 -12.23 -4.70 -1.76
N MET A 15 -13.45 -4.58 -2.25
CA MET A 15 -14.63 -4.28 -1.44
C MET A 15 -14.77 -5.26 -0.25
N PRO A 16 -15.27 -4.80 0.92
CA PRO A 16 -15.62 -5.72 2.00
C PRO A 16 -16.69 -6.71 1.53
N ALA A 17 -16.68 -7.93 2.08
CA ALA A 17 -17.64 -8.97 1.73
C ALA A 17 -19.10 -8.57 2.01
N THR A 18 -19.31 -7.72 3.01
CA THR A 18 -20.61 -7.16 3.36
C THR A 18 -20.51 -5.64 3.43
N LEU A 19 -21.34 -4.95 2.66
CA LEU A 19 -21.48 -3.49 2.75
C LEU A 19 -22.28 -3.12 4.00
N PRO A 20 -21.96 -1.98 4.65
CA PRO A 20 -22.85 -1.42 5.65
C PRO A 20 -24.18 -0.99 4.98
N ALA A 21 -25.28 -0.95 5.73
CA ALA A 21 -26.55 -0.47 5.19
C ALA A 21 -26.49 1.03 4.82
N LYS A 22 -25.71 1.81 5.58
CA LYS A 22 -25.51 3.23 5.37
C LYS A 22 -24.03 3.60 5.46
N LEU A 23 -23.63 4.58 4.69
CA LEU A 23 -22.39 5.33 4.90
C LEU A 23 -22.69 6.46 5.89
N GLU A 24 -22.29 6.24 7.14
CA GLU A 24 -22.42 7.22 8.22
C GLU A 24 -21.44 8.38 8.03
N TYR A 25 -21.83 9.57 8.48
CA TYR A 25 -20.97 10.76 8.45
C TYR A 25 -21.32 11.73 9.57
N GLN A 26 -20.35 12.57 9.92
CA GLN A 26 -20.51 13.71 10.81
C GLN A 26 -20.39 15.01 10.01
N ARG A 27 -21.07 16.08 10.43
CA ARG A 27 -21.11 17.34 9.68
C ARG A 27 -20.44 18.46 10.44
N GLY A 28 -19.66 19.28 9.75
CA GLY A 28 -19.05 20.49 10.27
C GLY A 28 -19.18 21.66 9.30
N VAL A 29 -19.30 22.88 9.84
CA VAL A 29 -19.32 24.13 9.08
C VAL A 29 -18.19 25.02 9.57
N PHE A 30 -17.29 25.41 8.66
CA PHE A 30 -16.15 26.28 8.95
C PHE A 30 -16.21 27.54 8.10
N GLY A 31 -16.13 28.71 8.72
CA GLY A 31 -16.33 29.98 8.02
C GLY A 31 -16.25 31.19 8.94
N LYS A 32 -16.83 32.31 8.49
CA LYS A 32 -17.01 33.52 9.29
C LYS A 32 -18.46 33.69 9.71
N VAL A 33 -18.66 34.14 10.94
CA VAL A 33 -20.00 34.47 11.47
C VAL A 33 -20.37 35.90 11.09
N HIS A 34 -21.61 36.12 10.66
CA HIS A 34 -22.12 37.43 10.27
C HIS A 34 -22.07 38.44 11.45
N GLY A 35 -21.54 39.63 11.19
CA GLY A 35 -21.45 40.75 12.14
C GLY A 35 -20.35 40.61 13.20
N VAL A 36 -19.57 39.52 13.22
CA VAL A 36 -18.56 39.26 14.25
C VAL A 36 -17.16 39.67 13.77
N ARG A 37 -16.32 40.15 14.70
CA ARG A 37 -14.91 40.50 14.42
C ARG A 37 -13.96 39.30 14.33
N SER A 38 -14.42 38.11 14.71
CA SER A 38 -13.58 36.92 14.85
C SER A 38 -13.02 36.44 13.52
N ASP A 39 -11.88 35.76 13.60
CA ASP A 39 -11.31 35.01 12.48
C ASP A 39 -12.20 33.83 12.06
N PHE A 40 -11.77 33.11 11.03
CA PHE A 40 -12.44 31.89 10.58
C PHE A 40 -12.46 30.85 11.70
N ARG A 41 -13.62 30.21 11.91
CA ARG A 41 -13.82 29.21 12.96
C ARG A 41 -14.91 28.22 12.58
N TRP A 42 -15.04 27.17 13.38
CA TRP A 42 -16.20 26.28 13.31
C TRP A 42 -17.47 26.99 13.77
N ILE A 43 -18.41 27.17 12.85
CA ILE A 43 -19.71 27.80 13.10
C ILE A 43 -20.69 26.77 13.67
N ALA A 44 -20.73 25.57 13.09
CA ALA A 44 -21.62 24.51 13.50
C ALA A 44 -20.95 23.13 13.39
N ARG A 45 -21.36 22.17 14.22
CA ARG A 45 -20.92 20.76 14.11
C ARG A 45 -21.90 19.78 14.72
N SER A 46 -21.91 18.54 14.22
CA SER A 46 -22.52 17.41 14.91
C SER A 46 -21.66 16.96 16.10
N ALA A 47 -22.26 16.22 17.03
CA ALA A 47 -21.62 15.87 18.31
C ALA A 47 -20.30 15.11 18.15
N ASP A 48 -20.25 14.17 17.21
CA ASP A 48 -19.08 13.30 16.99
C ASP A 48 -18.13 13.81 15.90
N PHE A 49 -18.33 15.02 15.39
CA PHE A 49 -17.45 15.60 14.38
C PHE A 49 -16.05 15.84 14.97
N LYS A 50 -15.04 15.15 14.44
CA LYS A 50 -13.69 15.19 14.98
C LYS A 50 -12.93 16.39 14.43
N ARG A 51 -12.72 17.38 15.31
CA ARG A 51 -11.71 18.42 15.09
C ARG A 51 -10.35 17.80 15.35
N GLY A 52 -9.72 17.22 14.34
CA GLY A 52 -8.28 17.01 14.41
C GLY A 52 -7.61 18.37 14.67
N ASN A 53 -6.55 18.41 15.47
CA ASN A 53 -5.82 19.66 15.78
C ASN A 53 -5.29 20.37 14.53
N GLU A 54 -5.27 19.69 13.39
CA GLU A 54 -4.69 20.15 12.12
C GLU A 54 -5.75 20.35 11.02
N LEU A 55 -7.03 20.03 11.24
CA LEU A 55 -8.02 20.03 10.15
C LEU A 55 -8.23 21.43 9.55
N GLU A 56 -8.21 22.48 10.37
CA GLU A 56 -8.40 23.86 9.92
C GLU A 56 -7.25 24.31 8.99
N GLU A 57 -6.02 24.01 9.38
CA GLU A 57 -4.80 24.30 8.60
C GLU A 57 -4.77 23.47 7.32
N ALA A 58 -5.18 22.20 7.41
CA ALA A 58 -5.22 21.26 6.30
C ALA A 58 -6.32 21.56 5.25
N LEU A 59 -7.18 22.56 5.50
CA LEU A 59 -8.25 23.03 4.60
C LEU A 59 -7.90 24.36 3.93
N TYR A 60 -6.61 24.69 3.84
CA TYR A 60 -6.12 25.86 3.13
C TYR A 60 -6.50 25.83 1.64
N LEU A 61 -7.11 26.91 1.13
CA LEU A 61 -7.56 27.04 -0.27
C LEU A 61 -6.82 28.16 -1.03
N GLY A 62 -5.70 28.66 -0.52
CA GLY A 62 -5.07 29.87 -1.08
C GLY A 62 -5.64 31.17 -0.51
N SER A 63 -5.40 32.29 -1.22
CA SER A 63 -5.81 33.64 -0.81
C SER A 63 -7.33 33.88 -0.86
N GLN A 64 -8.06 33.06 -1.63
CA GLN A 64 -9.52 33.14 -1.82
C GLN A 64 -10.00 34.50 -2.42
N ASP A 65 -9.16 35.18 -3.21
CA ASP A 65 -9.50 36.46 -3.86
C ASP A 65 -10.59 36.33 -4.95
N LYS A 66 -10.90 35.10 -5.37
CA LYS A 66 -11.99 34.79 -6.31
C LYS A 66 -12.92 33.71 -5.74
N PRO A 67 -13.76 34.06 -4.76
CA PRO A 67 -14.63 33.07 -4.11
C PRO A 67 -15.59 32.46 -5.13
N CYS A 68 -15.59 31.13 -5.22
CA CYS A 68 -16.52 30.36 -6.04
C CYS A 68 -16.90 29.04 -5.35
N ALA A 69 -17.93 28.39 -5.86
CA ALA A 69 -18.33 27.06 -5.44
C ALA A 69 -17.28 26.03 -5.90
N LEU A 70 -16.80 25.17 -5.00
CA LEU A 70 -15.84 24.11 -5.34
C LEU A 70 -15.90 22.90 -4.39
N PRO A 71 -15.80 21.67 -4.91
CA PRO A 71 -15.72 20.47 -4.10
C PRO A 71 -14.26 20.19 -3.72
N PHE A 72 -14.06 19.49 -2.61
CA PHE A 72 -12.75 18.97 -2.21
C PHE A 72 -12.88 17.62 -1.51
N TRP A 73 -11.88 16.77 -1.71
CA TRP A 73 -11.72 15.47 -1.08
C TRP A 73 -10.44 15.47 -0.25
N ARG A 74 -10.51 15.14 1.03
CA ARG A 74 -9.35 15.19 1.93
C ARG A 74 -9.14 13.85 2.61
N CYS A 75 -7.90 13.39 2.66
CA CYS A 75 -7.47 12.26 3.47
C CYS A 75 -6.43 12.73 4.49
N LEU A 76 -6.70 12.52 5.79
CA LEU A 76 -5.77 12.83 6.89
C LEU A 76 -5.64 11.60 7.79
N ALA A 77 -4.44 11.00 7.86
CA ALA A 77 -4.17 9.84 8.72
C ALA A 77 -5.23 8.71 8.59
N ALA A 78 -5.64 8.42 7.34
CA ALA A 78 -6.69 7.46 6.96
C ALA A 78 -8.13 7.84 7.36
N VAL A 79 -8.38 9.10 7.76
CA VAL A 79 -9.72 9.67 7.90
C VAL A 79 -10.06 10.42 6.62
N HIS A 80 -11.25 10.16 6.08
CA HIS A 80 -11.71 10.77 4.84
C HIS A 80 -12.73 11.87 5.11
N TYR A 81 -12.59 12.98 4.39
CA TYR A 81 -13.52 14.09 4.41
C TYR A 81 -13.96 14.43 2.99
N ALA A 82 -15.27 14.53 2.79
CA ALA A 82 -15.83 15.19 1.61
C ALA A 82 -16.25 16.60 2.01
N GLY A 83 -15.95 17.58 1.17
CA GLY A 83 -16.35 18.94 1.47
C GLY A 83 -16.70 19.77 0.26
N PHE A 84 -17.36 20.87 0.56
CA PHE A 84 -17.86 21.84 -0.38
C PHE A 84 -17.59 23.23 0.17
N ALA A 85 -16.91 24.08 -0.60
CA ALA A 85 -16.76 25.49 -0.28
C ALA A 85 -17.62 26.35 -1.20
N TYR A 86 -18.26 27.38 -0.66
CA TYR A 86 -19.10 28.31 -1.43
C TYR A 86 -18.95 29.76 -0.94
N PRO A 87 -19.26 30.75 -1.80
CA PRO A 87 -19.31 32.15 -1.40
C PRO A 87 -20.31 32.37 -0.26
N SER A 88 -19.83 32.76 0.90
CA SER A 88 -20.66 33.04 2.06
C SER A 88 -21.35 34.40 1.90
N ARG A 89 -22.61 34.48 2.35
CA ARG A 89 -23.30 35.77 2.53
C ARG A 89 -22.92 36.48 3.83
N ALA A 90 -22.09 35.86 4.67
CA ALA A 90 -21.60 36.50 5.89
C ALA A 90 -20.78 37.75 5.57
N LYS A 91 -21.00 38.80 6.37
CA LYS A 91 -20.16 39.99 6.40
C LYS A 91 -19.57 40.09 7.79
N ASP A 92 -18.30 40.46 7.90
CA ASP A 92 -17.71 40.67 9.22
C ASP A 92 -18.19 41.99 9.84
N ALA A 93 -17.74 42.28 11.07
CA ALA A 93 -18.11 43.52 11.77
C ALA A 93 -17.70 44.82 11.02
N ALA A 94 -16.74 44.73 10.09
CA ALA A 94 -16.33 45.84 9.24
C ALA A 94 -17.06 45.87 7.88
N GLN A 95 -18.15 45.10 7.74
CA GLN A 95 -18.95 44.94 6.53
C GLN A 95 -18.17 44.37 5.33
N ARG A 96 -17.00 43.76 5.56
CA ARG A 96 -16.26 43.06 4.51
C ARG A 96 -16.94 41.72 4.24
N GLY A 97 -17.03 41.32 2.97
CA GLY A 97 -17.58 40.04 2.53
C GLY A 97 -16.65 39.33 1.56
N GLY A 98 -17.19 38.42 0.75
CA GLY A 98 -16.39 37.66 -0.24
C GLY A 98 -15.61 36.49 0.38
N PHE A 99 -16.05 35.99 1.53
CA PHE A 99 -15.43 34.84 2.19
C PHE A 99 -15.93 33.53 1.58
N LEU A 100 -15.14 32.46 1.70
CA LEU A 100 -15.65 31.11 1.50
C LEU A 100 -16.05 30.47 2.84
N GLU A 101 -17.24 29.88 2.85
CA GLU A 101 -17.68 28.97 3.89
C GLU A 101 -17.50 27.53 3.41
N LYS A 102 -17.13 26.63 4.31
CA LYS A 102 -16.89 25.22 4.03
C LYS A 102 -17.88 24.36 4.80
N GLN A 103 -18.58 23.49 4.08
CA GLN A 103 -19.35 22.39 4.66
C GLN A 103 -18.57 21.10 4.47
N ILE A 104 -18.44 20.31 5.54
CA ILE A 104 -17.55 19.15 5.58
C ILE A 104 -18.30 17.96 6.17
N ALA A 105 -18.26 16.83 5.45
CA ALA A 105 -18.66 15.52 5.93
C ALA A 105 -17.40 14.76 6.38
N ASP A 106 -17.29 14.46 7.68
CA ASP A 106 -16.30 13.54 8.24
C ASP A 106 -16.84 12.11 8.15
N LEU A 107 -16.21 11.29 7.31
CA LEU A 107 -16.58 9.90 7.05
C LEU A 107 -15.84 8.92 7.98
N GLY A 108 -15.00 9.44 8.89
CA GLY A 108 -14.18 8.63 9.76
C GLY A 108 -13.17 7.77 9.00
N ARG A 109 -12.76 6.66 9.64
CA ARG A 109 -11.99 5.60 9.00
C ARG A 109 -12.97 4.65 8.31
N SER A 110 -13.26 4.92 7.05
CA SER A 110 -14.13 4.07 6.24
C SER A 110 -13.42 2.77 5.86
N VAL A 111 -14.14 1.65 5.92
CA VAL A 111 -13.70 0.37 5.33
C VAL A 111 -13.89 0.34 3.81
N LEU A 112 -14.67 1.28 3.27
CA LEU A 112 -14.91 1.40 1.84
C LEU A 112 -13.70 2.06 1.16
N PRO A 113 -13.44 1.75 -0.12
CA PRO A 113 -12.44 2.47 -0.90
C PRO A 113 -12.74 3.97 -0.96
N ALA A 114 -11.70 4.81 -0.91
CA ALA A 114 -11.85 6.27 -0.91
C ALA A 114 -12.59 6.77 -2.16
N ALA A 115 -12.33 6.18 -3.33
CA ALA A 115 -13.02 6.52 -4.57
C ALA A 115 -14.54 6.31 -4.46
N LEU A 116 -14.98 5.21 -3.83
CA LEU A 116 -16.39 4.94 -3.60
C LEU A 116 -16.99 5.96 -2.62
N SER A 117 -16.31 6.18 -1.50
CA SER A 117 -16.74 7.17 -0.51
C SER A 117 -16.84 8.57 -1.12
N ALA A 118 -15.90 8.98 -1.96
CA ALA A 118 -15.91 10.26 -2.68
C ALA A 118 -17.09 10.37 -3.65
N LEU A 119 -17.32 9.34 -4.49
CA LEU A 119 -18.43 9.31 -5.45
C LEU A 119 -19.80 9.44 -4.77
N LEU A 120 -19.95 8.87 -3.57
CA LEU A 120 -21.20 8.93 -2.82
C LEU A 120 -21.40 10.25 -2.07
N SER A 121 -20.33 10.75 -1.45
CA SER A 121 -20.42 11.86 -0.50
C SER A 121 -20.23 13.23 -1.13
N LEU A 122 -19.42 13.38 -2.19
CA LEU A 122 -19.14 14.70 -2.77
C LEU A 122 -20.39 15.34 -3.37
N ARG A 123 -21.26 14.57 -4.05
CA ARG A 123 -22.54 15.07 -4.56
C ARG A 123 -23.48 15.50 -3.43
N MET A 124 -23.50 14.74 -2.33
CA MET A 124 -24.32 15.06 -1.17
C MET A 124 -23.89 16.39 -0.56
N VAL A 125 -22.60 16.57 -0.28
CA VAL A 125 -22.10 17.82 0.34
C VAL A 125 -22.26 19.02 -0.58
N TRP A 126 -22.24 18.82 -1.90
CA TRP A 126 -22.46 19.88 -2.90
C TRP A 126 -23.87 20.49 -2.84
N GLN A 127 -24.85 19.74 -2.35
CA GLN A 127 -26.23 20.22 -2.21
C GLN A 127 -26.45 21.00 -0.92
N TRP A 128 -25.48 21.00 0.00
CA TRP A 128 -25.58 21.70 1.26
C TRP A 128 -25.44 23.22 1.07
N ASN A 129 -26.11 23.96 1.95
CA ASN A 129 -26.07 25.42 2.00
C ASN A 129 -26.03 25.87 3.47
N ASP A 130 -26.07 27.19 3.68
CA ASP A 130 -25.93 27.80 5.00
C ASP A 130 -27.16 27.68 5.92
N SER A 131 -28.29 27.14 5.44
CA SER A 131 -29.54 27.04 6.22
C SER A 131 -29.38 26.26 7.53
N ILE A 132 -28.40 25.34 7.60
CA ILE A 132 -28.13 24.54 8.81
C ILE A 132 -27.75 25.39 10.03
N TRP A 133 -27.23 26.59 9.82
CA TRP A 133 -26.77 27.47 10.90
C TRP A 133 -27.29 28.91 10.78
N TRP A 134 -27.51 29.41 9.56
CA TRP A 134 -27.80 30.83 9.34
C TRP A 134 -29.05 31.29 10.07
N ASP A 135 -30.14 30.51 9.97
CA ASP A 135 -31.42 30.83 10.61
C ASP A 135 -31.37 30.70 12.13
N ARG A 136 -30.27 30.15 12.66
CA ARG A 136 -30.02 29.94 14.09
C ARG A 136 -28.94 30.86 14.64
N GLN A 137 -28.44 31.82 13.86
CA GLN A 137 -27.33 32.68 14.27
C GLN A 137 -27.61 33.47 15.56
N GLU A 138 -28.86 33.82 15.87
CA GLU A 138 -29.20 34.56 17.10
C GLU A 138 -29.20 33.69 18.37
N SER A 139 -29.18 32.36 18.22
CA SER A 139 -29.28 31.41 19.34
C SER A 139 -27.95 31.16 20.07
N VAL A 140 -26.84 31.75 19.60
CA VAL A 140 -25.50 31.51 20.14
C VAL A 140 -24.80 32.83 20.45
N ASN A 141 -24.13 32.88 21.61
CA ASN A 141 -23.32 34.03 21.99
C ASN A 141 -21.97 34.03 21.26
N TRP A 142 -21.96 34.54 20.04
CA TRP A 142 -20.76 34.58 19.19
C TRP A 142 -19.59 35.41 19.70
N SER A 143 -19.77 36.17 20.79
CA SER A 143 -18.66 36.86 21.47
C SER A 143 -17.69 35.89 22.14
N GLN A 144 -18.12 34.67 22.43
CA GLN A 144 -17.25 33.61 22.95
C GLN A 144 -16.48 32.96 21.77
N PRO A 145 -15.14 32.83 21.85
CA PRO A 145 -14.34 32.23 20.79
C PRO A 145 -14.78 30.80 20.42
N ASP A 146 -15.08 30.00 21.44
CA ASP A 146 -15.41 28.56 21.32
C ASP A 146 -16.90 28.28 21.07
N SER A 147 -17.71 29.32 20.83
CA SER A 147 -19.12 29.16 20.53
C SER A 147 -19.34 28.46 19.19
N VAL A 148 -20.14 27.39 19.22
CA VAL A 148 -20.43 26.52 18.07
C VAL A 148 -21.87 26.05 18.15
N LEU A 149 -22.60 26.15 17.03
CA LEU A 149 -23.97 25.63 16.92
C LEU A 149 -23.97 24.09 16.84
N PRO A 150 -24.76 23.39 17.66
CA PRO A 150 -24.93 21.95 17.51
C PRO A 150 -25.80 21.64 16.28
N ILE A 151 -25.34 20.71 15.45
CA ILE A 151 -26.10 20.09 14.36
C ILE A 151 -26.76 18.82 14.90
N ALA A 152 -28.06 18.66 14.69
CA ALA A 152 -28.78 17.50 15.20
C ALA A 152 -28.44 16.24 14.40
N ALA A 153 -28.54 15.07 15.03
CA ALA A 153 -28.32 13.79 14.36
C ALA A 153 -29.29 13.57 13.18
N ALA A 154 -30.52 14.11 13.27
CA ALA A 154 -31.50 14.07 12.19
C ALA A 154 -31.04 14.81 10.92
N ASP A 155 -30.13 15.78 11.06
CA ASP A 155 -29.53 16.52 9.94
C ASP A 155 -28.30 15.79 9.34
N CYS A 156 -27.97 14.61 9.89
CA CYS A 156 -26.89 13.71 9.43
C CYS A 156 -27.43 12.27 9.25
N PRO A 157 -28.43 12.02 8.38
CA PRO A 157 -29.16 10.74 8.31
C PRO A 157 -28.37 9.52 7.77
N GLY A 158 -27.09 9.70 7.44
CA GLY A 158 -26.28 8.76 6.67
C GLY A 158 -26.71 8.68 5.20
N LEU A 159 -25.86 8.07 4.37
CA LEU A 159 -26.17 7.79 2.97
C LEU A 159 -26.56 6.31 2.83
N ASP A 160 -27.82 6.05 2.50
CA ASP A 160 -28.29 4.70 2.20
C ASP A 160 -27.47 4.08 1.07
N LEU A 161 -27.09 2.80 1.20
CA LEU A 161 -26.35 2.02 0.21
C LEU A 161 -27.24 1.00 -0.53
N GLU A 162 -28.55 0.97 -0.28
CA GLU A 162 -29.48 0.18 -1.08
C GLU A 162 -29.48 0.64 -2.56
N GLY A 163 -29.44 -0.29 -3.51
CA GLY A 163 -29.36 0.06 -4.94
C GLY A 163 -28.07 0.79 -5.35
N LEU A 164 -26.97 0.58 -4.61
CA LEU A 164 -25.68 1.24 -4.86
C LEU A 164 -25.19 1.12 -6.31
N GLY A 165 -25.36 -0.05 -6.95
CA GLY A 165 -24.82 -0.31 -8.29
C GLY A 165 -25.28 0.69 -9.35
N ASP A 166 -26.58 0.99 -9.41
CA ASP A 166 -27.12 1.93 -10.41
C ASP A 166 -26.72 3.38 -10.11
N ARG A 167 -26.75 3.78 -8.82
CA ARG A 167 -26.30 5.12 -8.40
C ARG A 167 -24.82 5.33 -8.69
N LEU A 168 -24.00 4.31 -8.43
CA LEU A 168 -22.56 4.33 -8.69
C LEU A 168 -22.28 4.44 -10.19
N GLY A 169 -22.92 3.61 -11.02
CA GLY A 169 -22.77 3.69 -12.47
C GLY A 169 -23.12 5.06 -13.03
N LYS A 170 -24.19 5.69 -12.53
CA LYS A 170 -24.57 7.06 -12.90
C LYS A 170 -23.55 8.10 -12.46
N ALA A 171 -23.08 8.05 -11.20
CA ALA A 171 -22.09 8.98 -10.68
C ALA A 171 -20.76 8.90 -11.46
N ILE A 172 -20.32 7.68 -11.79
CA ILE A 172 -19.13 7.46 -12.62
C ILE A 172 -19.35 8.06 -14.02
N ALA A 173 -20.48 7.78 -14.67
CA ALA A 173 -20.76 8.31 -16.01
C ALA A 173 -20.77 9.85 -16.03
N GLU A 174 -21.41 10.49 -15.06
CA GLU A 174 -21.44 11.95 -14.93
C GLU A 174 -20.03 12.52 -14.64
N GLY A 175 -19.25 11.86 -13.79
CA GLY A 175 -17.89 12.28 -13.48
C GLY A 175 -16.94 12.17 -14.68
N LEU A 176 -16.97 11.05 -15.40
CA LEU A 176 -16.17 10.86 -16.60
C LEU A 176 -16.54 11.87 -17.69
N ALA A 177 -17.83 12.16 -17.88
CA ALA A 177 -18.28 13.20 -18.81
C ALA A 177 -17.71 14.57 -18.46
N GLY A 178 -17.68 14.94 -17.17
CA GLY A 178 -17.06 16.18 -16.71
C GLY A 178 -15.54 16.22 -16.93
N LEU A 179 -14.84 15.09 -16.81
CA LEU A 179 -13.39 15.02 -17.06
C LEU A 179 -13.03 15.08 -18.55
N MET A 180 -13.89 14.58 -19.44
CA MET A 180 -13.66 14.63 -20.89
C MET A 180 -13.59 16.06 -21.46
N GLU A 181 -14.08 17.06 -20.72
CA GLU A 181 -14.02 18.47 -21.11
C GLU A 181 -12.62 19.10 -20.91
N LEU A 182 -11.73 18.47 -20.12
CA LEU A 182 -10.42 19.03 -19.73
C LEU A 182 -9.29 18.81 -20.76
N GLY A 183 -9.52 17.91 -21.72
CA GLY A 183 -8.49 17.44 -22.65
C GLY A 183 -7.73 16.23 -22.09
N LYS A 184 -7.48 15.24 -22.95
CA LYS A 184 -6.75 14.01 -22.59
C LYS A 184 -5.32 14.30 -22.14
N GLU A 185 -4.66 15.26 -22.77
CA GLU A 185 -3.29 15.67 -22.43
C GLU A 185 -3.19 16.24 -21.02
N SER A 186 -4.14 17.08 -20.60
CA SER A 186 -4.21 17.65 -19.25
C SER A 186 -4.37 16.56 -18.19
N LEU A 187 -5.20 15.54 -18.46
CA LEU A 187 -5.35 14.39 -17.56
C LEU A 187 -4.08 13.56 -17.49
N ALA A 188 -3.43 13.26 -18.62
CA ALA A 188 -2.18 12.52 -18.65
C ALA A 188 -1.08 13.27 -17.90
N TYR A 189 -0.97 14.58 -18.09
CA TYR A 189 -0.06 15.44 -17.33
C TYR A 189 -0.30 15.32 -15.82
N PHE A 190 -1.56 15.44 -15.39
CA PHE A 190 -1.95 15.36 -13.99
C PHE A 190 -1.59 14.00 -13.37
N TYR A 191 -1.90 12.90 -14.06
CA TYR A 191 -1.57 11.56 -13.58
C TYR A 191 -0.07 11.29 -13.53
N ALA A 192 0.70 11.77 -14.51
CA ALA A 192 2.16 11.63 -14.51
C ALA A 192 2.78 12.33 -13.28
N SER A 193 2.30 13.54 -12.99
CA SER A 193 2.73 14.35 -11.84
C SER A 193 2.35 13.67 -10.51
N LEU A 194 1.12 13.16 -10.40
CA LEU A 194 0.65 12.40 -9.23
C LEU A 194 1.48 11.13 -8.98
N LEU A 195 1.74 10.35 -10.03
CA LEU A 195 2.51 9.10 -9.93
C LEU A 195 3.97 9.36 -9.52
N ALA A 196 4.55 10.48 -9.96
CA ALA A 196 5.87 10.93 -9.51
C ALA A 196 5.91 11.43 -8.06
N GLY A 197 4.75 11.64 -7.42
CA GLY A 197 4.63 12.16 -6.06
C GLY A 197 4.83 13.68 -5.97
N GLU A 198 4.56 14.41 -7.06
CA GLU A 198 4.56 15.87 -7.04
C GLU A 198 3.36 16.38 -6.24
N THR A 199 3.59 17.38 -5.38
CA THR A 199 2.56 17.93 -4.49
C THR A 199 2.56 19.47 -4.57
N PRO A 200 1.47 20.10 -5.06
CA PRO A 200 0.30 19.48 -5.66
C PRO A 200 0.58 19.11 -7.14
N ALA A 201 0.08 17.96 -7.58
CA ALA A 201 -0.08 17.67 -9.00
C ALA A 201 -1.15 18.59 -9.60
N ILE A 202 -0.82 19.26 -10.71
CA ILE A 202 -1.68 20.28 -11.29
C ILE A 202 -2.56 19.70 -12.39
N LEU A 203 -3.87 19.98 -12.29
CA LEU A 203 -4.83 19.74 -13.37
C LEU A 203 -5.31 21.09 -13.93
N PRO A 204 -4.82 21.50 -15.11
CA PRO A 204 -5.29 22.72 -15.75
C PRO A 204 -6.78 22.62 -16.13
N SER A 205 -7.56 23.66 -15.83
CA SER A 205 -8.95 23.75 -16.25
C SER A 205 -9.39 25.21 -16.39
N THR A 206 -10.37 25.46 -17.25
CA THR A 206 -11.00 26.78 -17.42
C THR A 206 -12.14 27.02 -16.44
N LYS A 207 -12.62 25.97 -15.75
CA LYS A 207 -13.73 26.04 -14.78
C LYS A 207 -13.54 25.07 -13.61
N PRO A 208 -14.17 25.32 -12.45
CA PRO A 208 -14.21 24.37 -11.35
C PRO A 208 -14.73 22.99 -11.78
N LEU A 209 -14.17 21.92 -11.20
CA LEU A 209 -14.73 20.59 -11.39
C LEU A 209 -16.02 20.41 -10.59
N GLY A 210 -16.96 19.68 -11.18
CA GLY A 210 -18.11 19.15 -10.45
C GLY A 210 -17.70 18.07 -9.44
N PRO A 211 -18.56 17.75 -8.46
CA PRO A 211 -18.25 16.77 -7.42
C PRO A 211 -18.00 15.37 -7.98
N GLU A 212 -18.79 14.91 -8.96
CA GLU A 212 -18.59 13.61 -9.60
C GLU A 212 -17.28 13.57 -10.39
N ALA A 213 -16.92 14.66 -11.08
CA ALA A 213 -15.68 14.74 -11.86
C ALA A 213 -14.45 14.69 -10.94
N LEU A 214 -14.48 15.41 -9.81
CA LEU A 214 -13.42 15.34 -8.81
C LEU A 214 -13.27 13.92 -8.25
N ALA A 215 -14.38 13.23 -7.95
CA ALA A 215 -14.34 11.85 -7.47
C ALA A 215 -13.79 10.89 -8.53
N ALA A 216 -14.17 11.08 -9.80
CA ALA A 216 -13.77 10.23 -10.92
C ALA A 216 -12.26 10.26 -11.21
N LEU A 217 -11.54 11.32 -10.80
CA LEU A 217 -10.08 11.37 -10.88
C LEU A 217 -9.39 10.25 -10.08
N LEU A 218 -10.07 9.68 -9.09
CA LEU A 218 -9.51 8.59 -8.29
C LEU A 218 -9.62 7.24 -9.00
N LEU A 219 -10.58 7.06 -9.91
CA LEU A 219 -10.94 5.77 -10.50
C LEU A 219 -9.78 5.00 -11.17
N PRO A 220 -8.94 5.62 -12.03
CA PRO A 220 -7.90 4.88 -12.74
C PRO A 220 -6.68 4.55 -11.86
N LEU A 221 -6.59 5.13 -10.66
CA LEU A 221 -5.44 4.96 -9.79
C LEU A 221 -5.48 3.61 -9.06
N PRO A 222 -4.32 3.00 -8.77
CA PRO A 222 -4.25 1.86 -7.86
C PRO A 222 -4.86 2.22 -6.50
N ARG A 223 -5.67 1.32 -5.93
CA ARG A 223 -6.39 1.59 -4.67
C ARG A 223 -5.50 2.13 -3.53
N PRO A 224 -4.30 1.58 -3.22
CA PRO A 224 -3.47 2.11 -2.15
C PRO A 224 -3.07 3.58 -2.34
N LEU A 225 -2.95 4.02 -3.60
CA LEU A 225 -2.71 5.42 -3.94
C LEU A 225 -4.00 6.22 -3.81
N ALA A 226 -5.10 5.78 -4.43
CA ALA A 226 -6.39 6.48 -4.34
C ALA A 226 -6.85 6.71 -2.88
N ASP A 227 -6.63 5.73 -2.00
CA ASP A 227 -7.06 5.77 -0.60
C ASP A 227 -6.34 6.82 0.27
N ARG A 228 -5.18 7.33 -0.19
CA ARG A 228 -4.36 8.31 0.54
C ARG A 228 -4.39 9.72 -0.04
N LEU A 229 -5.00 9.93 -1.21
CA LEU A 229 -4.96 11.22 -1.89
C LEU A 229 -5.95 12.24 -1.34
N SER A 230 -5.54 13.49 -1.40
CA SER A 230 -6.32 14.69 -1.15
C SER A 230 -6.37 15.54 -2.41
N LEU A 231 -7.58 15.82 -2.89
CA LEU A 231 -7.82 16.50 -4.15
C LEU A 231 -8.67 17.76 -3.94
N LEU A 232 -8.25 18.85 -4.57
CA LEU A 232 -8.96 20.12 -4.58
C LEU A 232 -9.55 20.40 -5.97
N GLY A 233 -10.89 20.49 -6.06
CA GLY A 233 -11.61 20.63 -7.33
C GLY A 233 -11.50 21.99 -8.00
N TRP A 234 -10.96 22.99 -7.29
CA TRP A 234 -10.58 24.31 -7.82
C TRP A 234 -9.79 25.10 -6.78
N VAL A 235 -8.80 25.89 -7.21
CA VAL A 235 -8.21 26.93 -6.36
C VAL A 235 -8.94 28.27 -6.61
N PRO A 236 -9.65 28.81 -5.62
CA PRO A 236 -10.40 30.07 -5.73
C PRO A 236 -9.48 31.29 -5.64
N SER A 237 -8.32 31.22 -6.29
CA SER A 237 -7.29 32.25 -6.19
C SER A 237 -6.52 32.43 -7.49
N ASN A 238 -6.17 33.67 -7.81
CA ASN A 238 -5.12 33.96 -8.79
C ASN A 238 -3.74 34.06 -8.14
N LEU A 239 -3.71 34.31 -6.83
CA LEU A 239 -2.52 34.50 -6.03
C LEU A 239 -2.35 33.30 -5.11
N TYR A 240 -1.69 32.26 -5.61
CA TYR A 240 -1.42 31.06 -4.83
C TYR A 240 0.06 30.68 -4.91
N GLU A 241 0.58 30.19 -3.80
CA GLU A 241 1.89 29.56 -3.74
C GLU A 241 1.70 28.04 -3.84
N LEU A 242 2.23 27.43 -4.90
CA LEU A 242 2.14 25.99 -5.12
C LEU A 242 2.70 25.20 -3.94
N LYS A 243 3.78 25.69 -3.32
CA LYS A 243 4.40 25.06 -2.16
C LYS A 243 3.44 24.97 -0.96
N ASP A 244 2.62 25.98 -0.72
CA ASP A 244 1.67 25.98 0.39
C ASP A 244 0.46 25.11 0.10
N LEU A 245 -0.02 25.12 -1.15
CA LEU A 245 -1.05 24.19 -1.58
C LEU A 245 -0.58 22.73 -1.44
N GLY A 246 0.67 22.44 -1.80
CA GLY A 246 1.26 21.09 -1.75
C GLY A 246 1.40 20.52 -0.34
N LYS A 247 1.41 21.37 0.70
CA LYS A 247 1.33 20.91 2.10
C LYS A 247 -0.03 20.30 2.44
N CYS A 248 -1.07 20.72 1.72
CA CYS A 248 -2.46 20.36 1.99
C CYS A 248 -3.10 19.48 0.93
N TRP A 249 -2.58 19.46 -0.30
CA TRP A 249 -3.24 18.80 -1.43
C TRP A 249 -2.23 18.03 -2.26
N ASP A 250 -2.58 16.79 -2.57
CA ASP A 250 -1.81 15.95 -3.49
C ASP A 250 -2.12 16.32 -4.94
N GLY A 251 -3.36 16.75 -5.22
CA GLY A 251 -3.78 17.23 -6.53
C GLY A 251 -4.68 18.47 -6.42
N ALA A 252 -4.49 19.42 -7.34
CA ALA A 252 -5.29 20.65 -7.38
C ALA A 252 -5.64 21.06 -8.81
N VAL A 253 -6.89 21.46 -8.99
CA VAL A 253 -7.37 22.04 -10.24
C VAL A 253 -7.11 23.54 -10.24
N LEU A 254 -6.40 24.02 -11.25
CA LEU A 254 -5.98 25.42 -11.35
C LEU A 254 -6.51 26.08 -12.62
N ALA A 255 -6.84 27.36 -12.50
CA ALA A 255 -7.07 28.26 -13.62
C ALA A 255 -5.73 28.61 -14.29
N VAL A 256 -5.12 27.64 -14.97
CA VAL A 256 -3.92 27.92 -15.76
C VAL A 256 -4.36 28.35 -17.14
N GLY A 257 -3.74 29.41 -17.69
CA GLY A 257 -3.69 29.55 -19.15
C GLY A 257 -3.08 28.28 -19.76
N HIS A 258 -3.14 28.10 -21.08
CA HIS A 258 -2.72 26.87 -21.77
C HIS A 258 -1.27 26.36 -21.51
N ASN A 259 -0.49 26.99 -20.63
CA ASN A 259 0.86 26.60 -20.25
C ASN A 259 0.88 26.00 -18.84
N ALA A 260 0.52 24.71 -18.72
CA ALA A 260 0.92 23.94 -17.55
C ALA A 260 2.45 24.00 -17.39
N PRO A 261 2.99 23.93 -16.16
CA PRO A 261 4.44 23.80 -15.98
C PRO A 261 4.94 22.58 -16.76
N GLU A 262 6.19 22.59 -17.24
CA GLU A 262 6.73 21.37 -17.84
C GLU A 262 6.78 20.24 -16.81
N LEU A 263 6.51 18.99 -17.25
CA LEU A 263 6.67 17.81 -16.40
C LEU A 263 8.11 17.71 -15.91
N SER A 264 8.30 17.40 -14.63
CA SER A 264 9.63 17.08 -14.12
C SER A 264 10.20 15.83 -14.82
N SER A 265 11.52 15.63 -14.75
CA SER A 265 12.15 14.42 -15.28
C SER A 265 11.55 13.15 -14.67
N LYS A 266 11.20 13.18 -13.38
CA LYS A 266 10.57 12.05 -12.69
C LYS A 266 9.16 11.79 -13.21
N ALA A 267 8.35 12.83 -13.43
CA ALA A 267 7.01 12.68 -13.99
C ALA A 267 7.02 12.14 -15.43
N LYS A 268 8.03 12.50 -16.23
CA LYS A 268 8.21 11.95 -17.59
C LYS A 268 8.39 10.43 -17.60
N GLU A 269 8.96 9.83 -16.55
CA GLU A 269 9.09 8.36 -16.43
C GLU A 269 7.73 7.65 -16.36
N TYR A 270 6.69 8.33 -15.85
CA TYR A 270 5.33 7.80 -15.72
C TYR A 270 4.40 8.17 -16.88
N GLN A 271 4.90 8.87 -17.90
CA GLN A 271 4.06 9.44 -18.96
C GLN A 271 3.21 8.36 -19.68
N ALA A 272 3.79 7.23 -20.06
CA ALA A 272 3.06 6.16 -20.76
C ALA A 272 1.97 5.50 -19.89
N GLU A 273 2.17 5.41 -18.57
CA GLU A 273 1.14 4.92 -17.66
C GLU A 273 0.02 5.96 -17.48
N ALA A 274 0.39 7.22 -17.32
CA ALA A 274 -0.53 8.33 -17.18
C ALA A 274 -1.41 8.56 -18.43
N GLU A 275 -0.83 8.40 -19.63
CA GLU A 275 -1.57 8.43 -20.90
C GLU A 275 -2.61 7.33 -20.98
N ARG A 276 -2.27 6.11 -20.50
CA ARG A 276 -3.25 5.00 -20.41
C ARG A 276 -4.36 5.29 -19.41
N MET A 277 -4.05 5.94 -18.28
CA MET A 277 -5.06 6.37 -17.31
C MET A 277 -6.03 7.39 -17.90
N ALA A 278 -5.51 8.38 -18.62
CA ALA A 278 -6.32 9.36 -19.35
C ALA A 278 -7.16 8.68 -20.45
N ASP A 279 -6.59 7.73 -21.19
CA ASP A 279 -7.30 6.94 -22.21
C ASP A 279 -8.46 6.12 -21.64
N ALA A 280 -8.27 5.50 -20.48
CA ALA A 280 -9.32 4.74 -19.81
C ALA A 280 -10.50 5.64 -19.43
N ILE A 281 -10.23 6.86 -18.96
CA ILE A 281 -11.28 7.86 -18.66
C ILE A 281 -12.01 8.28 -19.93
N TYR A 282 -11.29 8.63 -20.99
CA TYR A 282 -11.87 9.08 -22.26
C TYR A 282 -12.66 7.98 -22.99
N ALA A 283 -12.25 6.73 -22.83
CA ALA A 283 -12.98 5.59 -23.37
C ALA A 283 -14.12 5.12 -22.44
N ALA A 284 -14.16 5.61 -21.19
CA ALA A 284 -14.97 5.08 -20.10
C ALA A 284 -14.79 3.55 -19.93
N ASP A 285 -13.56 3.08 -20.08
CA ASP A 285 -13.20 1.66 -20.18
C ASP A 285 -12.05 1.32 -19.23
N PRO A 286 -12.34 0.73 -18.05
CA PRO A 286 -11.32 0.34 -17.09
C PRO A 286 -10.42 -0.80 -17.58
N ASP A 287 -10.82 -1.58 -18.59
CA ASP A 287 -10.00 -2.67 -19.11
C ASP A 287 -8.74 -2.16 -19.82
N ARG A 288 -8.72 -0.90 -20.27
CA ARG A 288 -7.53 -0.23 -20.82
C ARG A 288 -6.41 -0.01 -19.80
N LEU A 289 -6.74 -0.07 -18.51
CA LEU A 289 -5.77 0.04 -17.42
C LEU A 289 -5.07 -1.28 -17.13
N ARG A 290 -5.66 -2.40 -17.59
CA ARG A 290 -4.95 -3.66 -17.55
C ARG A 290 -3.75 -3.48 -18.47
N LEU A 291 -2.56 -3.56 -17.89
CA LEU A 291 -1.38 -3.88 -18.69
C LEU A 291 -1.82 -5.04 -19.59
N PRO A 292 -1.57 -4.99 -20.91
CA PRO A 292 -1.66 -6.21 -21.68
C PRO A 292 -0.85 -7.19 -20.86
N SER A 293 -1.50 -8.24 -20.34
CA SER A 293 -0.76 -9.35 -19.78
C SER A 293 0.36 -9.54 -20.76
N PRO A 294 1.65 -9.50 -20.34
CA PRO A 294 2.71 -9.81 -21.27
C PRO A 294 2.18 -11.03 -21.99
N VAL A 295 2.05 -10.94 -23.31
CA VAL A 295 1.69 -12.10 -24.10
C VAL A 295 2.89 -12.98 -23.89
N LEU A 296 2.89 -13.68 -22.76
CA LEU A 296 3.62 -14.88 -22.53
C LEU A 296 3.22 -15.65 -23.77
N PRO A 297 4.18 -15.92 -24.68
CA PRO A 297 3.89 -16.68 -25.87
C PRO A 297 3.02 -17.83 -25.40
N ALA A 298 1.80 -17.91 -25.97
CA ALA A 298 0.78 -18.88 -25.58
C ALA A 298 1.52 -20.17 -25.25
N PRO A 299 1.33 -20.77 -24.05
CA PRO A 299 2.21 -21.82 -23.55
C PRO A 299 2.38 -22.79 -24.70
N ALA A 300 3.55 -22.74 -25.32
CA ALA A 300 3.87 -23.66 -26.37
C ALA A 300 3.80 -24.97 -25.63
N SER A 301 2.80 -25.76 -25.98
CA SER A 301 2.75 -27.16 -25.62
C SER A 301 3.95 -27.80 -26.32
N THR A 302 5.12 -27.62 -25.72
CA THR A 302 6.46 -28.11 -26.06
C THR A 302 7.43 -27.31 -25.20
N ASP A 303 8.09 -27.98 -24.24
CA ASP A 303 9.27 -27.51 -23.51
C ASP A 303 10.15 -26.57 -24.36
N PRO A 304 10.26 -25.28 -24.00
CA PRO A 304 11.49 -24.53 -24.20
C PRO A 304 12.25 -24.60 -22.88
N GLN A 305 13.52 -24.98 -22.92
CA GLN A 305 14.44 -24.82 -21.79
C GLN A 305 14.39 -23.37 -21.33
N ASP A 306 13.64 -23.11 -20.27
CA ASP A 306 13.59 -21.82 -19.60
C ASP A 306 14.93 -21.66 -18.88
N ASP A 307 15.82 -20.82 -19.42
CA ASP A 307 17.12 -20.50 -18.82
C ASP A 307 16.99 -19.84 -17.42
N SER A 308 15.77 -19.67 -16.91
CA SER A 308 15.50 -19.17 -15.57
C SER A 308 16.15 -20.05 -14.50
N LEU A 309 16.88 -19.40 -13.60
CA LEU A 309 17.50 -20.07 -12.45
C LEU A 309 16.41 -20.67 -11.55
N GLN A 310 16.54 -21.94 -11.21
CA GLN A 310 15.62 -22.65 -10.33
C GLN A 310 16.15 -22.63 -8.89
N LEU A 311 15.52 -21.81 -8.05
CA LEU A 311 15.82 -21.75 -6.62
C LEU A 311 14.82 -22.60 -5.83
N ALA A 312 15.31 -23.28 -4.80
CA ALA A 312 14.47 -24.00 -3.83
C ALA A 312 14.74 -23.51 -2.40
N ILE A 313 13.68 -23.44 -1.60
CA ILE A 313 13.77 -23.17 -0.16
C ILE A 313 13.44 -24.41 0.64
N TRP A 314 14.29 -24.71 1.61
CA TRP A 314 14.08 -25.75 2.60
C TRP A 314 14.14 -25.14 4.00
N GLY A 315 13.43 -25.75 4.93
CA GLY A 315 13.50 -25.40 6.34
C GLY A 315 12.51 -26.25 7.11
N PRO A 316 12.79 -26.58 8.37
CA PRO A 316 11.89 -27.40 9.15
C PRO A 316 10.54 -26.70 9.40
N SER A 317 9.59 -27.44 9.95
CA SER A 317 8.33 -26.84 10.40
C SER A 317 8.61 -25.72 11.41
N SER A 318 7.83 -24.65 11.33
CA SER A 318 7.97 -23.43 12.15
C SER A 318 9.25 -22.61 11.95
N ALA A 319 10.08 -22.94 10.96
CA ALA A 319 11.26 -22.13 10.61
C ALA A 319 10.93 -20.73 10.08
N GLY A 320 9.66 -20.45 9.74
CA GLY A 320 9.21 -19.14 9.27
C GLY A 320 9.20 -18.96 7.76
N LYS A 321 9.23 -20.04 6.97
CA LYS A 321 9.22 -19.99 5.48
C LYS A 321 8.08 -19.13 4.94
N THR A 322 6.87 -19.39 5.43
CA THR A 322 5.64 -18.69 5.06
C THR A 322 5.71 -17.19 5.33
N VAL A 323 6.16 -16.83 6.55
CA VAL A 323 6.27 -15.44 7.00
C VAL A 323 7.35 -14.72 6.19
N LEU A 324 8.50 -15.38 5.95
CA LEU A 324 9.56 -14.87 5.09
C LEU A 324 9.02 -14.55 3.70
N MET A 325 8.31 -15.48 3.07
CA MET A 325 7.85 -15.27 1.70
C MET A 325 6.80 -14.17 1.57
N ALA A 326 5.83 -14.13 2.48
CA ALA A 326 4.85 -13.07 2.51
C ALA A 326 5.53 -11.71 2.72
N GLN A 327 6.50 -11.62 3.65
CA GLN A 327 7.18 -10.36 3.92
C GLN A 327 8.08 -9.92 2.77
N LEU A 328 8.71 -10.87 2.09
CA LEU A 328 9.53 -10.61 0.91
C LEU A 328 8.72 -9.83 -0.15
N PHE A 329 7.50 -10.29 -0.42
CA PHE A 329 6.61 -9.62 -1.36
C PHE A 329 6.09 -8.29 -0.84
N LEU A 330 5.58 -8.26 0.40
CA LEU A 330 4.95 -7.07 0.97
C LEU A 330 5.93 -5.89 1.06
N GLU A 331 7.17 -6.13 1.48
CA GLU A 331 8.16 -5.05 1.56
C GLU A 331 8.69 -4.60 0.21
N ASN A 332 8.84 -5.53 -0.73
CA ASN A 332 9.29 -5.19 -2.07
C ASN A 332 8.22 -4.42 -2.86
N ALA A 333 6.94 -4.54 -2.48
CA ALA A 333 5.87 -3.71 -3.02
C ALA A 333 5.88 -2.28 -2.47
N GLU A 334 6.44 -2.06 -1.28
CA GLU A 334 6.48 -0.75 -0.61
C GLU A 334 7.78 0.02 -0.84
N LYS A 335 8.88 -0.68 -1.11
CA LYS A 335 10.21 -0.08 -1.34
C LYS A 335 10.55 -0.06 -2.82
N GLU A 336 11.08 1.07 -3.31
CA GLU A 336 11.76 1.10 -4.61
C GLU A 336 13.00 0.21 -4.55
N SER A 337 12.96 -0.89 -5.29
CA SER A 337 14.01 -1.92 -5.37
C SER A 337 14.26 -2.24 -6.83
N ASP A 338 15.53 -2.47 -7.19
CA ASP A 338 15.91 -2.94 -8.53
C ASP A 338 15.31 -4.32 -8.84
N TRP A 339 14.95 -5.08 -7.79
CA TRP A 339 14.33 -6.38 -7.91
C TRP A 339 12.81 -6.26 -7.85
N LEU A 340 12.14 -6.69 -8.91
CA LEU A 340 10.71 -6.93 -8.94
C LEU A 340 10.45 -8.39 -8.54
N ILE A 341 9.51 -8.59 -7.61
CA ILE A 341 9.09 -9.91 -7.15
C ILE A 341 7.64 -10.12 -7.55
N VAL A 342 7.40 -11.08 -8.45
CA VAL A 342 6.08 -11.36 -9.01
C VAL A 342 5.61 -12.73 -8.53
N PRO A 343 4.60 -12.79 -7.63
CA PRO A 343 3.96 -14.05 -7.25
C PRO A 343 3.06 -14.53 -8.40
N ASN A 344 2.93 -15.84 -8.57
CA ASN A 344 1.86 -16.39 -9.41
C ASN A 344 0.48 -16.17 -8.75
N GLU A 345 -0.60 -16.46 -9.47
CA GLU A 345 -1.98 -16.23 -9.01
C GLU A 345 -2.29 -16.93 -7.67
N THR A 346 -1.90 -18.20 -7.54
CA THR A 346 -2.06 -18.98 -6.30
C THR A 346 -1.30 -18.36 -5.12
N SER A 347 -0.06 -17.90 -5.37
CA SER A 347 0.75 -17.23 -4.35
C SER A 347 0.17 -15.88 -3.98
N LEU A 348 -0.40 -15.15 -4.93
CA LEU A 348 -0.99 -13.84 -4.69
C LEU A 348 -2.20 -13.95 -3.74
N GLN A 349 -3.10 -14.91 -3.99
CA GLN A 349 -4.23 -15.17 -3.09
C GLN A 349 -3.76 -15.52 -1.67
N PHE A 350 -2.74 -16.37 -1.59
CA PHE A 350 -2.12 -16.73 -0.32
C PHE A 350 -1.58 -15.50 0.43
N ILE A 351 -0.85 -14.63 -0.25
CA ILE A 351 -0.28 -13.40 0.32
C ILE A 351 -1.38 -12.40 0.72
N GLN A 352 -2.48 -12.32 -0.04
CA GLN A 352 -3.60 -11.47 0.31
C GLN A 352 -4.28 -11.91 1.61
N ASN A 353 -4.47 -13.22 1.80
CA ASN A 353 -4.98 -13.79 3.05
C ASN A 353 -4.02 -13.49 4.23
N MET A 354 -2.71 -13.61 4.00
CA MET A 354 -1.68 -13.22 4.96
C MET A 354 -1.78 -11.74 5.34
N ARG A 355 -1.94 -10.85 4.35
CA ARG A 355 -2.06 -9.40 4.57
C ARG A 355 -3.28 -9.06 5.43
N GLN A 356 -4.41 -9.72 5.20
CA GLN A 356 -5.62 -9.56 6.01
C GLN A 356 -5.38 -9.98 7.46
N SER A 357 -4.70 -11.12 7.70
CA SER A 357 -4.39 -11.60 9.04
C SER A 357 -3.47 -10.65 9.83
N ARG A 358 -2.56 -9.94 9.14
CA ARG A 358 -1.69 -8.93 9.72
C ARG A 358 -2.41 -7.66 10.16
N GLY A 359 -3.56 -7.34 9.57
CA GLY A 359 -4.39 -6.20 10.00
C GLY A 359 -4.79 -6.26 11.48
N GLY A 360 -4.78 -7.46 12.08
CA GLY A 360 -4.99 -7.67 13.52
C GLY A 360 -3.71 -7.92 14.34
N ASN A 361 -2.54 -7.51 13.84
CA ASN A 361 -1.22 -7.82 14.44
C ASN A 361 -0.95 -9.32 14.66
N GLY A 362 -1.71 -10.20 13.99
CA GLY A 362 -1.60 -11.65 14.14
C GLY A 362 -0.57 -12.25 13.19
N PHE A 363 0.01 -13.37 13.60
CA PHE A 363 0.64 -14.30 12.66
C PHE A 363 -0.44 -15.10 11.94
N PRO A 364 -0.19 -15.57 10.71
CA PRO A 364 -1.11 -16.48 10.06
C PRO A 364 -1.31 -17.76 10.89
N PRO A 365 -2.49 -18.39 10.80
CA PRO A 365 -2.69 -19.71 11.38
C PRO A 365 -1.71 -20.71 10.75
N ALA A 366 -1.38 -21.76 11.50
CA ALA A 366 -0.58 -22.86 10.97
C ALA A 366 -1.25 -23.47 9.73
N THR A 367 -0.43 -23.89 8.76
CA THR A 367 -0.89 -24.57 7.54
C THR A 367 -1.74 -25.79 7.93
N PRO A 368 -3.02 -25.90 7.49
CA PRO A 368 -3.90 -27.02 7.85
C PRO A 368 -3.34 -28.38 7.42
N GLU A 369 -3.56 -29.44 8.21
CA GLU A 369 -3.22 -30.81 7.81
C GLU A 369 -3.85 -31.14 6.43
N ASN A 370 -3.07 -31.75 5.52
CA ASN A 370 -3.42 -32.00 4.11
C ASN A 370 -3.45 -30.80 3.14
N PHE A 371 -3.08 -29.59 3.57
CA PHE A 371 -2.96 -28.45 2.66
C PHE A 371 -1.53 -28.32 2.12
N VAL A 372 -1.36 -28.50 0.81
CA VAL A 372 -0.08 -28.25 0.11
C VAL A 372 -0.23 -27.01 -0.75
N SER A 373 0.49 -25.95 -0.39
CA SER A 373 0.56 -24.75 -1.23
C SER A 373 1.90 -24.73 -1.96
N GLN A 374 1.85 -24.69 -3.29
CA GLN A 374 3.02 -24.37 -4.11
C GLN A 374 3.02 -22.88 -4.38
N LEU A 375 3.84 -22.16 -3.63
CA LEU A 375 4.07 -20.75 -3.87
C LEU A 375 5.20 -20.61 -4.90
N ARG A 376 4.95 -19.89 -5.99
CA ARG A 376 5.93 -19.60 -7.03
C ARG A 376 6.13 -18.10 -7.12
N TYR A 377 7.39 -17.69 -7.06
CA TYR A 377 7.81 -16.30 -7.21
C TYR A 377 8.77 -16.19 -8.38
N GLN A 378 8.61 -15.15 -9.18
CA GLN A 378 9.60 -14.73 -10.17
C GLN A 378 10.31 -13.48 -9.65
N PHE A 379 11.63 -13.53 -9.65
CA PHE A 379 12.51 -12.41 -9.38
C PHE A 379 12.96 -11.86 -10.72
N PHE A 380 12.82 -10.55 -10.91
CA PHE A 380 13.27 -9.87 -12.10
C PHE A 380 14.05 -8.61 -11.71
N ASN A 381 15.35 -8.57 -12.03
CA ASN A 381 16.14 -7.36 -11.85
C ASN A 381 15.89 -6.41 -13.03
N ARG A 382 15.31 -5.24 -12.75
CA ARG A 382 14.95 -4.24 -13.76
C ARG A 382 16.16 -3.69 -14.52
N THR A 383 17.29 -3.56 -13.83
CA THR A 383 18.51 -2.94 -14.35
C THR A 383 19.32 -3.92 -15.19
N THR A 384 19.43 -5.17 -14.76
CA THR A 384 20.28 -6.18 -15.41
C THR A 384 19.51 -7.16 -16.30
N GLY A 385 18.16 -7.14 -16.27
CA GLY A 385 17.30 -8.08 -16.99
C GLY A 385 17.35 -9.53 -16.47
N ILE A 386 17.99 -9.77 -15.32
CA ILE A 386 18.17 -11.12 -14.78
C ILE A 386 16.85 -11.62 -14.21
N SER A 387 16.47 -12.84 -14.59
CA SER A 387 15.32 -13.54 -14.02
C SER A 387 15.73 -14.78 -13.24
N ALA A 388 15.03 -15.03 -12.13
CA ALA A 388 15.13 -16.26 -11.37
C ALA A 388 13.74 -16.68 -10.91
N SER A 389 13.48 -17.98 -10.85
CA SER A 389 12.25 -18.51 -10.31
C SER A 389 12.53 -19.21 -8.99
N LEU A 390 11.66 -18.95 -8.01
CA LEU A 390 11.68 -19.61 -6.71
C LEU A 390 10.41 -20.40 -6.58
N LEU A 391 10.59 -21.70 -6.35
CA LEU A 391 9.52 -22.58 -5.94
C LEU A 391 9.60 -22.83 -4.44
N VAL A 392 8.54 -22.49 -3.74
CA VAL A 392 8.37 -22.72 -2.32
C VAL A 392 7.20 -23.67 -2.14
N GLU A 393 7.43 -24.78 -1.47
CA GLU A 393 6.37 -25.67 -1.08
C GLU A 393 6.11 -25.54 0.41
N GLU A 394 4.89 -25.12 0.74
CA GLU A 394 4.42 -25.01 2.11
C GLU A 394 3.59 -26.24 2.45
N ARG A 395 3.98 -26.93 3.52
CA ARG A 395 3.32 -28.13 4.02
C ARG A 395 3.26 -28.14 5.55
N PRO A 396 2.26 -28.83 6.13
CA PRO A 396 2.22 -29.14 7.55
C PRO A 396 3.42 -30.00 7.96
N GLY A 397 3.92 -29.79 9.18
CA GLY A 397 5.14 -30.47 9.65
C GLY A 397 5.07 -32.00 9.65
N ARG A 398 3.88 -32.58 9.89
CA ARG A 398 3.68 -34.04 9.95
C ARG A 398 3.73 -34.74 8.59
N ASP A 399 3.34 -34.04 7.52
CA ASP A 399 3.33 -34.62 6.16
C ASP A 399 4.71 -34.58 5.51
N TYR A 400 5.60 -33.74 6.03
CA TYR A 400 6.98 -33.61 5.58
C TYR A 400 7.77 -34.92 5.73
N GLU A 401 7.44 -35.73 6.74
CA GLU A 401 8.10 -37.01 6.98
C GLU A 401 7.65 -38.11 6.00
N LYS A 402 6.45 -37.98 5.42
CA LYS A 402 5.81 -39.04 4.60
C LYS A 402 6.13 -38.94 3.11
N GLN A 403 6.41 -37.75 2.57
CA GLN A 403 6.67 -37.54 1.13
C GLN A 403 8.09 -37.07 0.85
N LYS A 404 9.08 -37.76 1.42
CA LYS A 404 10.51 -37.40 1.31
C LYS A 404 11.04 -37.41 -0.14
N GLN A 405 10.47 -38.19 -1.07
CA GLN A 405 11.03 -38.36 -2.42
C GLN A 405 10.85 -37.14 -3.34
N ASP A 406 9.66 -36.55 -3.41
CA ASP A 406 9.40 -35.41 -4.31
C ASP A 406 10.22 -34.17 -3.91
N ILE A 407 10.27 -33.90 -2.60
CA ILE A 407 11.06 -32.80 -2.04
C ILE A 407 12.54 -33.02 -2.33
N ARG A 408 13.04 -34.25 -2.17
CA ARG A 408 14.43 -34.59 -2.53
C ARG A 408 14.69 -34.34 -4.00
N GLN A 409 13.81 -34.76 -4.89
CA GLN A 409 14.00 -34.59 -6.33
C GLN A 409 14.09 -33.11 -6.71
N ARG A 410 13.28 -32.25 -6.09
CA ARG A 410 13.32 -30.80 -6.32
C ARG A 410 14.57 -30.14 -5.73
N MET A 411 14.93 -30.50 -4.50
CA MET A 411 16.17 -30.01 -3.90
C MET A 411 17.41 -30.46 -4.68
N LYS A 412 17.35 -31.58 -5.41
CA LYS A 412 18.40 -32.03 -6.32
C LYS A 412 18.43 -31.26 -7.63
N SER A 413 17.26 -30.95 -8.20
CA SER A 413 17.15 -30.25 -9.49
C SER A 413 17.36 -28.73 -9.39
N ALA A 414 17.28 -28.15 -8.19
CA ALA A 414 17.52 -26.73 -7.99
C ALA A 414 18.99 -26.34 -8.26
N ASP A 415 19.17 -25.20 -8.92
CA ASP A 415 20.46 -24.58 -9.19
C ASP A 415 21.09 -24.05 -7.89
N GLY A 416 20.28 -23.42 -7.04
CA GLY A 416 20.69 -22.85 -5.75
C GLY A 416 19.68 -23.12 -4.64
N LEU A 417 20.16 -23.16 -3.39
CA LEU A 417 19.36 -23.53 -2.24
C LEU A 417 19.33 -22.43 -1.18
N VAL A 418 18.14 -22.16 -0.64
CA VAL A 418 17.94 -21.37 0.58
C VAL A 418 17.58 -22.33 1.71
N LEU A 419 18.36 -22.37 2.78
CA LEU A 419 18.07 -23.19 3.96
C LEU A 419 17.69 -22.28 5.12
N LEU A 420 16.45 -22.38 5.60
CA LEU A 420 15.93 -21.59 6.70
C LEU A 420 16.03 -22.41 8.00
N ILE A 421 16.84 -21.94 8.94
CA ILE A 421 17.16 -22.61 10.20
C ILE A 421 16.58 -21.82 11.36
N ASP A 422 15.80 -22.50 12.22
CA ASP A 422 15.28 -21.92 13.45
C ASP A 422 16.31 -22.08 14.59
N PRO A 423 16.89 -20.98 15.12
CA PRO A 423 17.88 -21.03 16.20
C PRO A 423 17.34 -21.65 17.50
N TYR A 424 16.02 -21.73 17.68
CA TYR A 424 15.40 -22.29 18.88
C TYR A 424 15.10 -23.78 18.80
N ARG A 425 15.39 -24.41 17.65
CA ARG A 425 15.24 -25.85 17.51
C ARG A 425 16.30 -26.57 18.35
N GLU A 426 15.92 -27.69 18.93
CA GLU A 426 16.84 -28.54 19.70
C GLU A 426 18.02 -28.97 18.81
N SER A 427 19.25 -28.62 19.21
CA SER A 427 20.45 -28.76 18.36
C SER A 427 20.61 -30.16 17.77
N ARG A 428 20.38 -31.20 18.58
CA ARG A 428 20.46 -32.59 18.13
C ARG A 428 19.48 -32.92 17.01
N LYS A 429 18.22 -32.46 17.11
CA LYS A 429 17.21 -32.68 16.07
C LYS A 429 17.55 -31.92 14.80
N LEU A 430 18.03 -30.69 14.95
CA LEU A 430 18.48 -29.89 13.81
C LEU A 430 19.66 -30.57 13.09
N ASP A 431 20.65 -31.05 13.83
CA ASP A 431 21.79 -31.79 13.29
C ASP A 431 21.34 -33.06 12.56
N GLU A 432 20.45 -33.86 13.15
CA GLU A 432 19.89 -35.06 12.52
C GLU A 432 19.12 -34.72 11.23
N GLU A 433 18.32 -33.65 11.22
CA GLU A 433 17.57 -33.21 10.05
C GLU A 433 18.47 -32.70 8.92
N LEU A 434 19.48 -31.89 9.26
CA LEU A 434 20.46 -31.35 8.31
C LEU A 434 21.37 -32.47 7.78
N ALA A 435 21.90 -33.33 8.65
CA ALA A 435 22.70 -34.48 8.24
C ALA A 435 21.91 -35.41 7.31
N ASN A 436 20.62 -35.66 7.63
CA ASN A 436 19.73 -36.38 6.73
C ASN A 436 19.56 -35.65 5.40
N LEU A 437 19.29 -34.35 5.40
CA LEU A 437 19.16 -33.55 4.17
C LEU A 437 20.42 -33.68 3.29
N PHE A 438 21.60 -33.44 3.85
CA PHE A 438 22.87 -33.51 3.13
C PHE A 438 23.20 -34.92 2.64
N THR A 439 23.00 -35.93 3.47
CA THR A 439 23.24 -37.33 3.06
C THR A 439 22.39 -37.68 1.84
N HIS A 440 21.12 -37.27 1.80
CA HIS A 440 20.25 -37.53 0.66
C HIS A 440 20.58 -36.66 -0.58
N MET A 441 21.19 -35.49 -0.40
CA MET A 441 21.71 -34.71 -1.52
C MET A 441 23.02 -35.29 -2.09
N GLN A 442 23.82 -35.97 -1.26
CA GLN A 442 25.11 -36.56 -1.64
C GLN A 442 25.01 -37.97 -2.24
N VAL A 443 24.18 -38.86 -1.68
CA VAL A 443 24.11 -40.29 -2.05
C VAL A 443 23.77 -40.52 -3.54
N ASP A 444 23.15 -39.55 -4.21
CA ASP A 444 22.72 -39.69 -5.60
C ASP A 444 23.60 -38.95 -6.62
N ARG A 445 24.66 -38.25 -6.19
CA ARG A 445 25.65 -37.65 -7.09
C ARG A 445 26.92 -38.50 -7.07
N GLN A 446 26.95 -39.54 -7.91
CA GLN A 446 28.06 -40.49 -8.07
C GLN A 446 29.33 -39.87 -8.72
N GLY A 447 29.88 -38.77 -8.19
CA GLY A 447 31.04 -38.13 -8.79
C GLY A 447 31.91 -37.30 -7.84
N ILE A 448 33.20 -37.69 -7.78
CA ILE A 448 34.48 -36.96 -7.55
C ILE A 448 34.60 -35.95 -6.38
N HIS A 449 33.57 -35.18 -6.01
CA HIS A 449 33.66 -34.16 -4.96
C HIS A 449 32.90 -34.55 -3.68
N PRO A 450 33.54 -34.53 -2.50
CA PRO A 450 32.91 -34.89 -1.23
C PRO A 450 31.90 -33.84 -0.71
N GLN A 451 31.72 -32.72 -1.41
CA GLN A 451 30.92 -31.56 -0.99
C GLN A 451 29.99 -31.08 -2.12
N ASP A 452 28.82 -30.54 -1.75
CA ASP A 452 27.92 -29.87 -2.71
C ASP A 452 28.52 -28.53 -3.17
N THR A 453 28.69 -28.37 -4.47
CA THR A 453 29.31 -27.20 -5.11
C THR A 453 28.31 -26.10 -5.45
N ARG A 454 27.01 -26.37 -5.38
CA ARG A 454 25.97 -25.36 -5.61
C ARG A 454 26.03 -24.28 -4.53
N PRO A 455 25.67 -23.03 -4.86
CA PRO A 455 25.57 -22.00 -3.84
C PRO A 455 24.39 -22.27 -2.90
N ILE A 456 24.66 -22.22 -1.59
CA ILE A 456 23.67 -22.46 -0.53
C ILE A 456 23.63 -21.25 0.43
N ALA A 457 22.49 -20.56 0.47
CA ALA A 457 22.26 -19.47 1.41
C ALA A 457 21.64 -20.00 2.71
N VAL A 458 22.39 -19.94 3.80
CA VAL A 458 21.98 -20.46 5.11
C VAL A 458 21.37 -19.33 5.93
N CYS A 459 20.05 -19.28 5.97
CA CYS A 459 19.27 -18.26 6.64
C CYS A 459 18.96 -18.66 8.08
N LEU A 460 19.55 -17.98 9.06
CA LEU A 460 19.16 -18.12 10.46
C LEU A 460 17.90 -17.26 10.67
N SER A 461 16.74 -17.90 10.77
CA SER A 461 15.46 -17.21 10.95
C SER A 461 15.29 -16.71 12.38
N LYS A 462 14.32 -15.80 12.58
CA LYS A 462 14.06 -15.18 13.90
C LYS A 462 15.32 -14.53 14.49
N ALA A 463 16.19 -14.02 13.61
CA ALA A 463 17.45 -13.45 14.03
C ALA A 463 17.26 -12.15 14.84
N ASP A 464 16.06 -11.57 14.86
CA ASP A 464 15.69 -10.45 15.72
C ASP A 464 15.95 -10.74 17.20
N ASP A 465 15.76 -11.99 17.64
CA ASP A 465 16.03 -12.37 19.02
C ASP A 465 17.53 -12.51 19.34
N LEU A 466 18.40 -12.46 18.32
CA LEU A 466 19.85 -12.44 18.47
C LEU A 466 20.41 -11.01 18.49
N ILE A 467 19.56 -10.00 18.29
CA ILE A 467 19.92 -8.59 18.27
C ILE A 467 19.66 -8.00 19.66
N ASN A 468 20.73 -7.73 20.42
CA ASN A 468 20.58 -7.16 21.78
C ASN A 468 20.68 -5.64 21.79
N ASN A 469 21.31 -5.06 20.76
CA ASN A 469 21.58 -3.64 20.67
C ASN A 469 21.71 -3.17 19.20
N PRO A 470 21.75 -1.85 18.93
CA PRO A 470 21.89 -1.33 17.58
C PRO A 470 23.19 -1.72 16.85
N ALA A 471 24.27 -2.04 17.59
CA ALA A 471 25.51 -2.51 16.98
C ALA A 471 25.38 -3.95 16.44
N ASP A 472 24.65 -4.82 17.15
CA ASP A 472 24.30 -6.15 16.66
C ASP A 472 23.48 -6.06 15.38
N LEU A 473 22.49 -5.16 15.31
CA LEU A 473 21.66 -4.99 14.12
C LEU A 473 22.49 -4.54 12.92
N ARG A 474 23.38 -3.55 13.11
CA ARG A 474 24.32 -3.11 12.06
C ARG A 474 25.24 -4.24 11.63
N HIS A 475 25.81 -4.99 12.58
CA HIS A 475 26.67 -6.14 12.28
C HIS A 475 25.94 -7.21 11.46
N ALA A 476 24.69 -7.53 11.83
CA ALA A 476 23.84 -8.47 11.11
C ALA A 476 23.51 -8.01 9.68
N MET A 477 23.34 -6.70 9.44
CA MET A 477 23.03 -6.15 8.12
C MET A 477 24.28 -5.99 7.23
N GLU A 478 25.37 -5.48 7.77
CA GLU A 478 26.58 -5.13 7.01
C GLU A 478 27.50 -6.34 6.80
N ARG A 479 27.60 -7.23 7.80
CA ARG A 479 28.47 -8.41 7.76
C ARG A 479 27.69 -9.67 8.19
N PRO A 480 26.64 -10.05 7.46
CA PRO A 480 25.71 -11.11 7.85
C PRO A 480 26.39 -12.45 8.14
N ASP A 481 27.36 -12.84 7.32
CA ASP A 481 28.07 -14.12 7.46
C ASP A 481 28.92 -14.16 8.74
N ASP A 482 29.62 -13.07 9.04
CA ASP A 482 30.46 -12.90 10.23
C ASP A 482 29.61 -12.85 11.51
N PHE A 483 28.45 -12.19 11.46
CA PHE A 483 27.51 -12.13 12.57
C PHE A 483 27.06 -13.52 13.03
N VAL A 484 26.73 -14.41 12.08
CA VAL A 484 26.30 -15.78 12.38
C VAL A 484 27.49 -16.63 12.85
N LYS A 485 28.63 -16.56 12.17
CA LYS A 485 29.83 -17.35 12.53
C LYS A 485 30.34 -17.05 13.94
N THR A 486 30.34 -15.78 14.35
CA THR A 486 30.73 -15.37 15.71
C THR A 486 29.75 -15.82 16.79
N ARG A 487 28.55 -16.27 16.41
CA ARG A 487 27.47 -16.70 17.29
C ARG A 487 27.04 -18.15 17.01
N ASP A 488 27.90 -18.96 16.41
CA ASP A 488 27.58 -20.35 16.04
C ASP A 488 27.51 -21.29 17.26
N ARG A 489 26.45 -21.13 18.06
CA ARG A 489 26.16 -21.98 19.22
C ARG A 489 25.62 -23.34 18.84
N TRP A 490 25.29 -23.54 17.57
CA TRP A 490 24.63 -24.74 17.05
C TRP A 490 25.58 -25.64 16.25
N GLY A 491 26.84 -25.25 16.06
CA GLY A 491 27.79 -26.02 15.27
C GLY A 491 27.47 -26.05 13.78
N LEU A 492 26.76 -25.04 13.26
CA LEU A 492 26.41 -24.95 11.86
C LEU A 492 27.65 -24.76 10.98
N VAL A 493 28.63 -23.96 11.41
CA VAL A 493 29.84 -23.68 10.63
C VAL A 493 30.62 -24.96 10.31
N PRO A 494 31.00 -25.80 11.30
CA PRO A 494 31.69 -27.06 10.99
C PRO A 494 30.79 -28.05 10.24
N LEU A 495 29.48 -28.06 10.51
CA LEU A 495 28.54 -28.93 9.80
C LEU A 495 28.46 -28.58 8.30
N PHE A 496 28.20 -27.33 7.97
CA PHE A 496 28.15 -26.87 6.57
C PHE A 496 29.50 -26.96 5.89
N GLY A 497 30.60 -26.64 6.60
CA GLY A 497 31.96 -26.81 6.10
C GLY A 497 32.31 -28.27 5.73
N ARG A 498 31.62 -29.26 6.30
CA ARG A 498 31.77 -30.67 5.93
C ARG A 498 31.04 -31.02 4.64
N TYR A 499 29.84 -30.48 4.43
CA TYR A 499 28.93 -30.93 3.35
C TYR A 499 28.87 -29.99 2.14
N CYS A 500 29.26 -28.73 2.28
CA CYS A 500 29.03 -27.68 1.28
C CYS A 500 30.33 -26.94 0.97
N ALA A 501 30.64 -26.79 -0.32
CA ALA A 501 31.82 -26.06 -0.78
C ALA A 501 31.52 -24.55 -0.99
N ASN A 502 30.27 -24.20 -1.31
CA ASN A 502 29.84 -22.82 -1.56
C ASN A 502 28.61 -22.47 -0.73
N TYR A 503 28.82 -21.88 0.45
CA TYR A 503 27.73 -21.44 1.31
C TYR A 503 28.04 -20.12 2.00
N ARG A 504 26.99 -19.40 2.39
CA ARG A 504 27.08 -18.16 3.16
C ARG A 504 25.94 -18.05 4.15
N PHE A 505 26.22 -17.55 5.35
CA PHE A 505 25.20 -17.33 6.37
C PHE A 505 24.54 -15.96 6.25
N PHE A 506 23.24 -15.93 6.57
CA PHE A 506 22.42 -14.74 6.61
C PHE A 506 21.52 -14.76 7.85
N PRO A 507 21.65 -13.82 8.79
CA PRO A 507 20.66 -13.64 9.85
C PRO A 507 19.46 -12.94 9.23
N VAL A 508 18.27 -13.55 9.30
CA VAL A 508 17.05 -13.06 8.65
C VAL A 508 15.93 -12.90 9.67
N SER A 509 15.27 -11.74 9.67
CA SER A 509 14.03 -11.55 10.42
C SER A 509 12.96 -10.88 9.57
N ALA A 510 11.88 -11.61 9.33
CA ALA A 510 10.67 -11.14 8.64
C ALA A 510 9.72 -10.32 9.53
N VAL A 511 9.93 -10.40 10.85
CA VAL A 511 9.19 -9.58 11.82
C VAL A 511 9.99 -8.32 12.12
N GLY A 512 11.31 -8.41 12.15
CA GLY A 512 12.19 -7.27 12.38
C GLY A 512 12.39 -6.94 13.85
N VAL A 513 13.16 -5.87 14.08
CA VAL A 513 13.51 -5.38 15.42
C VAL A 513 12.90 -3.99 15.61
N GLY A 514 12.43 -3.71 16.84
CA GLY A 514 12.10 -2.37 17.27
C GLY A 514 13.28 -1.75 18.02
N LEU A 515 13.70 -0.53 17.65
CA LEU A 515 14.71 0.21 18.40
C LEU A 515 14.02 1.23 19.31
N ARG A 516 14.17 1.08 20.63
CA ARG A 516 13.58 2.01 21.61
C ARG A 516 14.64 2.41 22.64
N HIS A 517 14.93 3.71 22.73
CA HIS A 517 15.92 4.27 23.65
C HIS A 517 17.30 3.57 23.62
N GLY A 518 17.75 3.18 22.42
CA GLY A 518 19.05 2.50 22.25
C GLY A 518 19.05 1.01 22.60
N ILE A 519 17.89 0.44 22.96
CA ILE A 519 17.70 -0.99 23.19
C ILE A 519 17.01 -1.60 21.97
N ALA A 520 17.49 -2.76 21.53
CA ALA A 520 16.83 -3.56 20.52
C ALA A 520 15.82 -4.48 21.21
N GLU A 521 14.55 -4.40 20.80
CA GLU A 521 13.48 -5.28 21.28
C GLU A 521 13.00 -6.17 20.13
N SER A 522 12.84 -7.46 20.42
CA SER A 522 12.12 -8.38 19.53
C SER A 522 10.72 -7.82 19.29
N ASN A 523 10.33 -7.79 18.01
CA ASN A 523 9.06 -7.22 17.62
C ASN A 523 7.89 -8.20 17.76
N THR A 524 8.11 -9.33 18.44
CA THR A 524 7.08 -10.30 18.75
C THR A 524 6.68 -10.26 20.22
N PHE A 525 5.43 -10.62 20.52
CA PHE A 525 4.96 -10.84 21.88
C PHE A 525 3.81 -11.84 21.90
N TYR A 526 3.53 -12.45 23.04
CA TYR A 526 2.32 -13.25 23.25
C TYR A 526 1.23 -12.35 23.83
N ASP A 527 0.03 -12.38 23.24
CA ASP A 527 -1.15 -11.72 23.80
C ASP A 527 -1.72 -12.50 25.01
N GLU A 528 -2.80 -12.00 25.59
CA GLU A 528 -3.48 -12.61 26.73
C GLU A 528 -4.02 -14.03 26.46
N ASN A 529 -4.13 -14.42 25.19
CA ASN A 529 -4.55 -15.76 24.77
C ASN A 529 -3.34 -16.65 24.38
N LEU A 530 -2.12 -16.23 24.71
CA LEU A 530 -0.88 -16.88 24.31
C LEU A 530 -0.75 -17.02 22.78
N LYS A 531 -1.35 -16.10 22.02
CA LYS A 531 -1.13 -16.01 20.58
C LYS A 531 0.02 -15.09 20.30
N LEU A 532 0.95 -15.53 19.46
CA LEU A 532 2.05 -14.69 19.02
C LEU A 532 1.49 -13.52 18.18
N ARG A 533 2.01 -12.32 18.43
CA ARG A 533 1.62 -11.05 17.80
C ARG A 533 2.85 -10.23 17.41
N VAL A 534 2.68 -9.29 16.50
CA VAL A 534 3.72 -8.35 16.05
C VAL A 534 3.47 -6.97 16.65
N LYS A 535 4.50 -6.32 17.22
CA LYS A 535 4.41 -4.98 17.82
C LYS A 535 4.60 -3.88 16.76
N GLY A 536 3.55 -3.23 16.28
CA GLY A 536 3.68 -1.95 15.53
C GLY A 536 4.71 -1.93 14.39
N LYS A 537 5.38 -0.79 14.18
CA LYS A 537 6.39 -0.59 13.12
C LYS A 537 7.74 -1.19 13.52
N SER A 538 8.20 -2.19 12.78
CA SER A 538 9.54 -2.77 12.90
C SER A 538 10.33 -2.67 11.62
N GLN A 539 11.66 -2.79 11.76
CA GLN A 539 12.56 -2.92 10.64
C GLN A 539 12.94 -4.39 10.47
N SER A 540 12.36 -5.05 9.47
CA SER A 540 12.88 -6.32 8.99
C SER A 540 14.29 -6.14 8.42
N PHE A 541 15.04 -7.22 8.33
CA PHE A 541 16.38 -7.17 7.76
C PHE A 541 16.75 -8.46 7.01
N ASN A 542 17.61 -8.30 6.01
CA ASN A 542 18.16 -9.36 5.16
C ASN A 542 17.12 -10.27 4.48
N LEU A 543 15.91 -9.78 4.17
CA LEU A 543 14.91 -10.59 3.47
C LEU A 543 15.35 -10.96 2.05
N MET A 544 15.87 -9.99 1.30
CA MET A 544 16.30 -10.17 -0.09
C MET A 544 17.77 -10.62 -0.24
N ALA A 545 18.62 -10.32 0.75
CA ALA A 545 20.07 -10.56 0.66
C ALA A 545 20.46 -12.03 0.33
N PRO A 546 19.81 -13.06 0.91
CA PRO A 546 20.10 -14.46 0.57
C PRO A 546 19.87 -14.78 -0.90
N PHE A 547 18.76 -14.29 -1.47
CA PHE A 547 18.35 -14.55 -2.85
C PHE A 547 19.25 -13.84 -3.84
N ILE A 548 19.58 -12.57 -3.58
CA ILE A 548 20.50 -11.80 -4.43
C ILE A 548 21.86 -12.48 -4.49
N TRP A 549 22.41 -12.90 -3.33
CA TRP A 549 23.69 -13.61 -3.29
C TRP A 549 23.65 -14.92 -4.08
N LEU A 550 22.58 -15.72 -3.95
CA LEU A 550 22.42 -16.95 -4.73
C LEU A 550 22.41 -16.68 -6.24
N ILE A 551 21.60 -15.72 -6.68
CA ILE A 551 21.48 -15.38 -8.10
C ILE A 551 22.82 -14.91 -8.66
N ASP A 552 23.55 -14.08 -7.91
CA ASP A 552 24.90 -13.62 -8.29
C ASP A 552 25.91 -14.77 -8.40
N GLN A 553 25.90 -15.72 -7.46
CA GLN A 553 26.78 -16.89 -7.52
C GLN A 553 26.48 -17.77 -8.73
N LEU A 554 25.21 -18.04 -8.99
CA LEU A 554 24.77 -18.85 -10.12
C LEU A 554 25.13 -18.20 -11.45
N ARG A 555 25.01 -16.87 -11.55
CA ARG A 555 25.43 -16.13 -12.74
C ARG A 555 26.93 -16.26 -12.98
N ARG A 556 27.75 -16.12 -11.94
CA ARG A 556 29.22 -16.25 -12.05
C ARG A 556 29.64 -17.65 -12.46
N ALA A 557 28.87 -18.68 -12.12
CA ALA A 557 29.16 -20.06 -12.51
C ALA A 557 28.76 -20.38 -13.97
N ARG A 558 27.92 -19.55 -14.60
CA ARG A 558 27.48 -19.70 -16.00
C ARG A 558 28.33 -18.91 -17.01
N ILE A 559 29.17 -17.97 -16.53
CA ILE A 559 30.18 -17.24 -17.32
C ILE A 559 31.47 -18.06 -17.28
#